data_AF-A0A3L7U690-F1
#
_entry.id   AF-A0A3L7U690-F1
#
_cell.length_a   1.000
_cell.length_b   1.000
_cell.length_c   1.000
_cell.angle_alpha   90.00
_cell.angle_beta   90.00
_cell.angle_gamma   90.00
#
_symmetry.space_group_name_H-M   'P 1'
#
loop_
_entity.id
_entity.type
_entity.pdbx_description
1 polymer ?
#
loop_
_entity_poly.entity_id
_entity_poly.type
_entity_poly.pdbx_seq_one_letter_code
_entity_poly.pdbx_strand_id
1 'polypeptide(L)'
;MPFADPEKNRSYQRDYKRLQRAGGCQTPGQTRLPVEFRLQTAADVLALLDEQVAAVRQDASLGSVERAKAVGYLAGIALRAIDAGDVAARVEALESILKSRPKQRDAA
;
A
#
# COMPACT_ATOMS: atom_id res chain seq x y z
N MET A 1 -18.34 22.76 27.38
CA MET A 1 -17.80 21.75 26.43
C MET A 1 -18.88 21.42 25.40
N PRO A 2 -18.63 21.52 24.09
CA PRO A 2 -19.64 21.37 23.01
C PRO A 2 -20.36 20.00 22.93
N PHE A 3 -19.91 19.03 23.73
CA PHE A 3 -20.40 17.64 23.73
C PHE A 3 -21.49 17.36 24.78
N ALA A 4 -21.95 18.38 25.48
CA ALA A 4 -22.94 18.24 26.56
C ALA A 4 -24.36 17.94 26.07
N ASP A 5 -24.65 18.23 24.79
CA ASP A 5 -25.97 18.02 24.19
C ASP A 5 -26.07 16.62 23.54
N PRO A 6 -26.92 15.72 24.08
CA PRO A 6 -27.05 14.36 23.58
C PRO A 6 -27.53 14.26 22.13
N GLU A 7 -28.34 15.21 21.66
CA GLU A 7 -28.90 15.19 20.31
C GLU A 7 -27.87 15.62 19.26
N LYS A 8 -27.02 16.59 19.61
CA LYS A 8 -25.88 17.00 18.78
C LYS A 8 -24.86 15.88 18.61
N ASN A 9 -24.64 15.09 19.66
CA ASN A 9 -23.74 13.94 19.57
C ASN A 9 -24.32 12.83 18.68
N ARG A 10 -25.63 12.54 18.80
CA ARG A 10 -26.30 11.54 17.95
C ARG A 10 -26.31 11.94 16.48
N SER A 11 -26.62 13.20 16.17
CA SER A 11 -26.59 13.71 14.79
C SER A 11 -25.18 13.67 14.22
N TYR A 12 -24.18 14.14 14.99
CA TYR A 12 -22.77 14.05 14.61
C TYR A 12 -22.34 12.61 14.30
N GLN A 13 -22.63 11.65 15.17
CA GLN A 13 -22.27 10.25 14.95
C GLN A 13 -22.99 9.63 13.74
N ARG A 14 -24.24 10.03 13.50
CA ARG A 14 -25.01 9.56 12.34
C ARG A 14 -24.38 10.06 11.04
N ASP A 15 -24.02 11.34 10.99
CA ASP A 15 -23.43 11.96 9.81
C ASP A 15 -21.99 11.48 9.60
N TYR A 16 -21.22 11.28 10.68
CA TYR A 16 -19.91 10.66 10.66
C TYR A 16 -19.95 9.23 10.09
N LYS A 17 -20.90 8.39 10.53
CA LYS A 17 -21.09 7.04 9.98
C LYS A 17 -21.55 7.05 8.52
N ARG A 18 -22.34 8.05 8.09
CA ARG A 18 -22.71 8.24 6.67
C ARG A 18 -21.49 8.57 5.83
N LEU A 19 -20.66 9.52 6.27
CA LEU A 19 -19.41 9.89 5.62
C LEU A 19 -18.42 8.72 5.55
N GLN A 20 -18.34 7.91 6.61
CA GLN A 20 -17.51 6.71 6.63
C GLN A 20 -17.93 5.67 5.57
N ARG A 21 -19.24 5.41 5.43
CA ARG A 21 -19.78 4.49 4.41
C ARG A 21 -19.61 5.01 2.98
N ALA A 22 -19.71 6.33 2.80
CA ALA A 22 -19.48 6.98 1.51
C ALA A 22 -17.98 7.08 1.14
N GLY A 23 -17.07 6.55 1.97
CA GLY A 23 -15.62 6.62 1.75
C GLY A 23 -15.00 8.00 2.00
N GLY A 24 -15.77 8.95 2.56
CA GLY A 24 -15.34 10.32 2.84
C GLY A 24 -14.62 10.52 4.17
N CYS A 25 -14.60 9.50 5.04
CA CYS A 25 -13.92 9.57 6.34
C CYS A 25 -12.43 9.24 6.19
N GLN A 26 -11.65 10.20 5.71
CA GLN A 26 -10.20 10.15 5.83
C GLN A 26 -9.74 10.86 7.10
N THR A 27 -8.75 10.28 7.75
CA THR A 27 -7.97 10.98 8.78
C THR A 27 -7.30 12.20 8.12
N PRO A 28 -7.34 13.40 8.75
CA PRO A 28 -6.59 14.55 8.25
C PRO A 28 -5.11 14.18 8.03
N GLY A 29 -4.60 14.36 6.81
CA GLY A 29 -3.23 14.00 6.43
C GLY A 29 -3.07 12.75 5.55
N GLN A 30 -4.16 12.02 5.25
CA GLN A 30 -4.09 10.89 4.33
C GLN A 30 -4.20 11.35 2.88
N THR A 31 -3.10 11.28 2.13
CA THR A 31 -3.08 11.57 0.68
C THR A 31 -4.14 10.71 -0.02
N ARG A 32 -5.05 11.35 -0.77
CA ARG A 32 -6.00 10.63 -1.64
C ARG A 32 -5.23 10.05 -2.81
N LEU A 33 -4.85 8.78 -2.71
CA LEU A 33 -4.50 8.03 -3.90
C LEU A 33 -5.80 7.87 -4.71
N PRO A 34 -5.82 8.23 -6.00
CA PRO A 34 -6.97 7.98 -6.86
C PRO A 34 -7.36 6.50 -6.74
N VAL A 35 -8.66 6.21 -6.73
CA VAL A 35 -9.19 4.85 -6.56
C VAL A 35 -8.60 3.86 -7.58
N GLU A 36 -8.17 4.36 -8.75
CA GLU A 36 -7.53 3.57 -9.81
C GLU A 36 -6.12 3.07 -9.46
N PHE A 37 -5.37 3.77 -8.60
CA PHE A 37 -3.99 3.40 -8.28
C PHE A 37 -3.92 2.74 -6.90
N ARG A 38 -4.48 1.53 -6.78
CA ARG A 38 -4.22 0.65 -5.64
C ARG A 38 -3.08 -0.28 -6.00
N LEU A 39 -1.94 -0.13 -5.32
CA LEU A 39 -0.83 -1.07 -5.39
C LEU A 39 -1.31 -2.44 -4.86
N GLN A 40 -1.23 -3.48 -5.68
CA GLN A 40 -1.65 -4.84 -5.33
C GLN A 40 -0.46 -5.80 -5.30
N THR A 41 0.53 -5.55 -6.15
CA THR A 41 1.68 -6.43 -6.38
C THR A 41 3.00 -5.73 -6.10
N ALA A 42 4.06 -6.52 -5.92
CA ALA A 42 5.42 -6.00 -5.89
C ALA A 42 5.78 -5.25 -7.19
N ALA A 43 5.25 -5.68 -8.33
CA ALA A 43 5.46 -5.01 -9.62
C ALA A 43 4.86 -3.60 -9.64
N ASP A 44 3.66 -3.41 -9.08
CA ASP A 44 3.03 -2.09 -9.00
C ASP A 44 3.88 -1.13 -8.15
N VAL A 45 4.44 -1.64 -7.05
CA VAL A 45 5.34 -0.88 -6.18
C VAL A 45 6.61 -0.48 -6.94
N LEU A 46 7.20 -1.40 -7.69
CA LEU A 46 8.40 -1.12 -8.49
C LEU A 46 8.12 -0.09 -9.59
N ALA A 47 6.97 -0.17 -10.26
CA ALA A 47 6.56 0.82 -11.25
C ALA A 47 6.43 2.22 -10.64
N LEU A 48 5.76 2.34 -9.47
CA LEU A 48 5.67 3.61 -8.75
C LEU A 48 7.06 4.14 -8.37
N LEU A 49 7.95 3.27 -7.85
CA LEU A 49 9.28 3.68 -7.42
C LEU A 49 10.13 4.18 -8.60
N ASP A 50 10.00 3.58 -9.78
CA ASP A 50 10.71 4.03 -10.99
C ASP A 50 10.31 5.47 -11.36
N GLU A 51 9.00 5.78 -11.34
CA GLU A 51 8.49 7.14 -11.56
C GLU A 51 9.07 8.14 -10.54
N GLN A 52 9.11 7.76 -9.26
CA GLN A 52 9.63 8.64 -8.20
C GLN A 52 11.14 8.82 -8.30
N VAL A 53 11.89 7.77 -8.65
CA VAL A 53 13.34 7.88 -8.89
C VAL A 53 13.60 8.81 -10.07
N ALA A 54 12.84 8.71 -11.16
CA ALA A 54 12.95 9.62 -12.29
C ALA A 54 12.67 11.08 -11.88
N ALA A 55 11.60 11.33 -11.12
CA ALA A 55 11.26 12.66 -10.60
C ALA A 55 12.39 13.26 -9.75
N VAL A 56 12.91 12.50 -8.79
CA VAL A 56 14.03 12.93 -7.92
C VAL A 56 15.31 13.20 -8.72
N ARG A 57 15.57 12.42 -9.78
CA ARG A 57 16.73 12.62 -10.65
C ARG A 57 16.63 13.89 -11.49
N GLN A 58 15.42 14.25 -11.92
CA GLN A 58 15.16 15.41 -12.77
C GLN A 58 14.98 16.71 -11.97
N ASP A 59 14.76 16.62 -10.66
CA ASP A 59 14.60 17.79 -9.81
C ASP A 59 15.91 18.58 -9.68
N ALA A 60 15.93 19.76 -10.32
CA ALA A 60 17.05 20.70 -10.33
C ALA A 60 17.19 21.47 -9.00
N SER A 61 16.16 21.49 -8.15
CA SER A 61 16.20 22.18 -6.86
C SER A 61 16.97 21.39 -5.79
N LEU A 62 17.12 20.08 -5.97
CA LEU A 62 17.82 19.20 -5.04
C LEU A 62 19.35 19.28 -5.16
N GLY A 63 20.00 19.39 -4.00
CA GLY A 63 21.45 19.22 -3.90
C GLY A 63 21.89 17.76 -4.16
N SER A 64 23.17 17.56 -4.52
CA SER A 64 23.70 16.22 -4.85
C SER A 64 23.57 15.21 -3.70
N VAL A 65 23.88 15.63 -2.47
CA VAL A 65 23.80 14.79 -1.27
C VAL A 65 22.35 14.45 -0.93
N GLU A 66 21.45 15.41 -1.06
CA GLU A 66 20.02 15.21 -0.80
C GLU A 66 19.41 14.24 -1.81
N ARG A 67 19.71 14.44 -3.10
CA ARG A 67 19.33 13.53 -4.17
C ARG A 67 19.85 12.11 -3.91
N ALA A 68 21.12 11.97 -3.54
CA ALA A 68 21.71 10.66 -3.24
C ALA A 68 21.00 9.95 -2.07
N LYS A 69 20.66 10.68 -1.00
CA LYS A 69 19.91 10.14 0.14
C LYS A 69 18.50 9.69 -0.28
N ALA A 70 17.78 10.52 -1.03
CA ALA A 70 16.45 10.19 -1.52
C ALA A 70 16.47 8.95 -2.41
N VAL A 71 17.38 8.90 -3.40
CA VAL A 71 17.55 7.74 -4.28
C VAL A 71 17.96 6.50 -3.50
N GLY A 72 18.90 6.61 -2.55
CA GLY A 72 19.33 5.49 -1.72
C GLY A 72 18.20 4.92 -0.86
N TYR A 73 17.34 5.78 -0.31
CA TYR A 73 16.15 5.37 0.42
C TYR A 73 15.15 4.62 -0.47
N LEU A 74 14.86 5.15 -1.66
CA LEU A 74 13.96 4.50 -2.64
C LEU A 74 14.52 3.16 -3.11
N ALA A 75 15.83 3.07 -3.35
CA ALA A 75 16.50 1.82 -3.72
C ALA A 75 16.37 0.76 -2.61
N GLY A 76 16.47 1.16 -1.35
CA GLY A 76 16.24 0.27 -0.21
C GLY A 76 14.81 -0.29 -0.15
N ILE A 77 13.81 0.50 -0.53
CA ILE A 77 12.42 0.04 -0.64
C ILE A 77 12.26 -0.89 -1.85
N ALA A 78 12.86 -0.55 -2.99
CA ALA A 78 12.82 -1.38 -4.19
C ALA A 78 13.38 -2.78 -3.93
N LEU A 79 14.50 -2.89 -3.22
CA LEU A 79 15.07 -4.18 -2.84
C LEU A 79 14.08 -5.03 -2.03
N ARG A 80 13.39 -4.44 -1.05
CA ARG A 80 12.37 -5.15 -0.26
C ARG A 80 11.17 -5.57 -1.09
N ALA A 81 10.77 -4.77 -2.08
CA ALA A 81 9.68 -5.12 -2.99
C ALA A 81 10.06 -6.31 -3.87
N ILE A 82 11.30 -6.36 -4.38
CA ILE A 82 11.84 -7.50 -5.14
C ILE A 82 11.81 -8.76 -4.28
N ASP A 83 12.37 -8.69 -3.07
CA ASP A 83 12.39 -9.83 -2.15
C ASP A 83 10.97 -10.36 -1.85
N ALA A 84 10.01 -9.45 -1.64
CA ALA A 84 8.61 -9.82 -1.42
C ALA A 84 7.98 -10.49 -2.64
N GLY A 85 8.27 -10.00 -3.85
CA GLY A 85 7.84 -10.60 -5.11
C GLY A 85 8.41 -12.01 -5.30
N ASP A 86 9.70 -12.20 -5.03
CA ASP A 86 10.36 -13.50 -5.13
C ASP A 86 9.79 -14.53 -4.14
N VAL A 87 9.54 -14.10 -2.90
CA VAL A 87 8.89 -14.96 -1.90
C VAL A 87 7.46 -15.33 -2.34
N ALA A 88 6.68 -14.38 -2.83
CA ALA A 88 5.33 -14.63 -3.33
C ALA A 88 5.34 -15.65 -4.49
N ALA A 89 6.23 -15.48 -5.46
CA ALA A 89 6.37 -16.41 -6.59
C ALA A 89 6.75 -17.83 -6.14
N ARG A 90 7.66 -17.94 -5.17
CA ARG A 90 8.05 -19.25 -4.59
C ARG A 90 6.89 -19.92 -3.85
N VAL A 91 6.10 -19.16 -3.11
CA VAL A 91 4.91 -19.68 -2.41
C VAL A 91 3.87 -20.16 -3.42
N GLU A 92 3.59 -19.36 -4.45
CA GLU A 92 2.65 -19.74 -5.51
C GLU A 92 3.09 -21.02 -6.24
N ALA A 93 4.39 -21.14 -6.53
CA ALA A 93 4.97 -22.36 -7.10
C ALA A 93 4.76 -23.58 -6.19
N LEU A 94 5.02 -23.45 -4.87
CA LEU A 94 4.79 -24.53 -3.91
C LEU A 94 3.31 -24.90 -3.82
N GLU A 95 2.42 -23.91 -3.77
CA GLU A 95 0.98 -24.14 -3.75
C GLU A 95 0.50 -24.88 -5.01
N SER A 96 1.04 -24.55 -6.18
CA SER A 96 0.69 -25.22 -7.43
C SER A 96 1.05 -26.72 -7.39
N ILE A 97 2.24 -27.03 -6.87
CA ILE A 97 2.71 -28.41 -6.69
C ILE A 97 1.81 -29.15 -5.70
N LEU A 98 1.51 -28.54 -4.55
CA LEU A 98 0.65 -29.16 -3.53
C LEU A 98 -0.78 -29.42 -4.04
N LYS A 99 -1.36 -28.48 -4.82
CA LYS A 99 -2.68 -28.64 -5.44
C LYS A 99 -2.69 -29.75 -6.50
N SER A 100 -1.57 -29.96 -7.19
CA SER A 100 -1.41 -31.01 -8.22
C SER A 100 -1.15 -32.41 -7.64
N ARG A 101 -0.79 -32.51 -6.35
CA ARG A 101 -0.47 -33.80 -5.72
C ARG A 101 -1.75 -34.63 -5.60
N PRO A 102 -1.78 -35.88 -6.08
CA PRO A 102 -2.93 -36.75 -5.87
C PRO A 102 -3.17 -36.90 -4.37
N LYS A 103 -4.43 -36.82 -3.94
CA LYS A 103 -4.83 -37.17 -2.57
C LYS A 103 -4.43 -38.62 -2.32
N GLN A 104 -3.24 -38.82 -1.77
CA GLN A 104 -2.86 -40.12 -1.26
C GLN A 104 -3.77 -40.33 -0.06
N ARG A 105 -4.77 -41.20 -0.27
CA ARG A 105 -5.76 -41.69 0.68
C ARG A 105 -5.17 -41.72 2.09
N ASP A 106 -5.86 -41.08 3.03
CA ASP A 106 -5.84 -41.45 4.43
C ASP A 106 -6.09 -42.96 4.51
N ALA A 107 -5.01 -43.71 4.64
CA ALA A 107 -5.01 -45.15 4.85
C ALA A 107 -4.00 -45.41 5.97
N ALA A 108 -4.44 -45.08 7.19
CA ALA A 108 -4.00 -45.66 8.45
C ALA A 108 -5.23 -45.68 9.37
#